data_AF-A0A928JGE2-F1
#
_entry.id   AF-A0A928JGE2-F1
#
_cell.length_a   1.000
_cell.length_b   1.000
_cell.length_c   1.000
_cell.angle_alpha   90.00
_cell.angle_beta   90.00
_cell.angle_gamma   90.00
#
_symmetry.space_group_name_H-M   'P 1'
#
loop_
_entity.id
_entity.type
_entity.pdbx_description
1 polymer ?
#
loop_
_entity_poly.entity_id
_entity_poly.type
_entity_poly.pdbx_seq_one_letter_code
_entity_poly.pdbx_strand_id
1 'polypeptide(L)'
;MSIRQNDRNYTPEDRAAFPVSCAARDALCKLSERFIGEYEAALRSVPKDSRLEKRALSIQLNMAKLTRTFLCFNYNRVPMKEQHKVQKILLQRFGNGEPDDPAYAALSEDGKTAWVQFAEPTAFLHQAFIDRHIEKLKAAHESGDADQVFESRIVLGTLYTILREWLAWWREHGPYPFERWTYEDVPWEQNGADAPDGSEEG
;
A
#
# COMPACT_ATOMS: atom_id res chain seq x y z
N MET A 1 2.14 21.09 11.99
CA MET A 1 3.33 20.25 12.21
C MET A 1 4.08 20.11 10.89
N SER A 2 5.35 20.50 10.84
CA SER A 2 6.15 20.49 9.61
C SER A 2 6.61 19.07 9.28
N ILE A 3 6.06 18.49 8.20
CA ILE A 3 6.42 17.18 7.62
C ILE A 3 7.78 17.33 6.88
N ARG A 4 8.82 17.78 7.58
CA ARG A 4 10.17 18.00 6.99
C ARG A 4 11.31 17.39 7.79
N GLN A 5 11.05 16.73 8.92
CA GLN A 5 12.10 16.43 9.89
C GLN A 5 12.66 15.00 9.90
N ASN A 6 12.32 14.13 8.93
CA ASN A 6 12.91 12.78 8.90
C ASN A 6 13.26 12.24 7.50
N ASP A 7 13.53 13.12 6.53
CA ASP A 7 14.37 12.77 5.38
C ASP A 7 15.84 12.70 5.84
N ARG A 8 16.16 11.73 6.72
CA ARG A 8 17.54 11.24 6.80
C ARG A 8 17.79 10.52 5.49
N ASN A 9 18.31 11.25 4.51
CA ASN A 9 18.89 10.67 3.31
C ASN A 9 20.01 9.74 3.77
N TYR A 10 19.99 8.50 3.30
CA TYR A 10 21.12 7.58 3.45
C TYR A 10 22.41 8.27 3.02
N THR A 11 23.45 8.17 3.84
CA THR A 11 24.76 8.71 3.45
C THR A 11 25.33 7.90 2.28
N PRO A 12 26.36 8.40 1.56
CA PRO A 12 27.04 7.59 0.56
C PRO A 12 27.55 6.25 1.11
N GLU A 13 27.99 6.22 2.36
CA GLU A 13 28.42 5.01 3.05
C GLU A 13 27.24 4.05 3.30
N ASP A 14 26.09 4.56 3.73
CA ASP A 14 24.88 3.74 3.87
C ASP A 14 24.41 3.17 2.52
N ARG A 15 24.49 3.95 1.44
CA ARG A 15 24.12 3.50 0.08
C ARG A 15 25.04 2.40 -0.44
N ALA A 16 26.31 2.41 -0.04
CA ALA A 16 27.25 1.34 -0.36
C ALA A 16 27.01 0.09 0.51
N ALA A 17 26.66 0.26 1.78
CA ALA A 17 26.44 -0.83 2.73
C ALA A 17 25.07 -1.50 2.60
N PHE A 18 24.04 -0.74 2.23
CA PHE A 18 22.64 -1.16 2.14
C PHE A 18 21.98 -0.77 0.81
N PRO A 19 22.54 -1.16 -0.34
CA PRO A 19 22.10 -0.70 -1.65
C PRO A 19 20.64 -1.07 -1.96
N VAL A 20 20.18 -2.25 -1.55
CA VAL A 20 18.81 -2.72 -1.82
C VAL A 20 17.79 -1.94 -0.98
N SER A 21 18.10 -1.76 0.30
CA SER A 21 17.32 -0.94 1.22
C SER A 21 17.17 0.49 0.71
N CYS A 22 18.28 1.10 0.25
CA CYS A 22 18.25 2.44 -0.32
C CYS A 22 17.39 2.51 -1.60
N ALA A 23 17.52 1.53 -2.49
CA ALA A 23 16.75 1.47 -3.73
C ALA A 23 15.25 1.32 -3.48
N ALA A 24 14.85 0.47 -2.54
CA ALA A 24 13.45 0.28 -2.14
C ALA A 24 12.84 1.57 -1.62
N ARG A 25 13.55 2.30 -0.76
CA ARG A 25 13.09 3.61 -0.28
C ARG A 25 12.92 4.61 -1.42
N ASP A 26 13.92 4.74 -2.28
CA ASP A 26 13.90 5.70 -3.40
C ASP A 26 12.74 5.39 -4.37
N ALA A 27 12.51 4.11 -4.66
CA ALA A 27 11.40 3.67 -5.50
C ALA A 27 10.04 4.02 -4.88
N LEU A 28 9.89 3.77 -3.58
CA LEU A 28 8.66 4.07 -2.85
C LEU A 28 8.34 5.56 -2.80
N CYS A 29 9.34 6.40 -2.56
CA CYS A 29 9.21 7.86 -2.60
C CYS A 29 8.75 8.32 -3.99
N LYS A 30 9.40 7.84 -5.06
CA LYS A 30 9.05 8.16 -6.44
C LYS A 30 7.62 7.72 -6.79
N LEU A 31 7.25 6.50 -6.40
CA LEU A 31 5.89 5.97 -6.61
C LEU A 31 4.84 6.86 -5.96
N SER A 32 5.08 7.22 -4.69
CA SER A 32 4.18 8.08 -3.92
C SER A 32 4.04 9.48 -4.53
N GLU A 33 5.16 10.09 -4.93
CA GLU A 33 5.19 11.41 -5.57
C GLU A 33 4.47 11.41 -6.92
N ARG A 34 4.62 10.32 -7.69
CA ARG A 34 3.94 10.16 -8.97
C ARG A 34 2.41 10.15 -8.79
N PHE A 35 1.88 9.28 -7.92
CA PHE A 35 0.43 9.24 -7.65
C PHE A 35 -0.11 10.56 -7.12
N ILE A 36 0.61 11.21 -6.20
CA ILE A 36 0.21 12.54 -5.69
C ILE A 36 0.14 13.55 -6.84
N GLY A 37 1.16 13.59 -7.70
CA GLY A 37 1.21 14.49 -8.85
C GLY A 37 0.08 14.22 -9.86
N GLU A 38 -0.21 12.95 -10.14
CA GLU A 38 -1.31 12.52 -11.03
C GLU A 38 -2.67 12.97 -10.50
N TYR A 39 -2.96 12.73 -9.21
CA TYR A 39 -4.24 13.15 -8.62
C TYR A 39 -4.36 14.67 -8.49
N GLU A 40 -3.28 15.40 -8.20
CA GLU A 40 -3.28 16.87 -8.21
C GLU A 40 -3.46 17.45 -9.61
N ALA A 41 -2.89 16.82 -10.64
CA ALA A 41 -3.14 17.20 -12.02
C ALA A 41 -4.60 16.97 -12.41
N ALA A 42 -5.14 15.79 -12.12
CA ALA A 42 -6.53 15.45 -12.39
C ALA A 42 -7.51 16.40 -11.68
N LEU A 43 -7.29 16.72 -10.40
CA LEU A 43 -8.13 17.67 -9.66
C LEU A 43 -8.18 19.06 -10.30
N ARG A 44 -7.08 19.49 -10.94
CA ARG A 44 -7.01 20.78 -11.64
C ARG A 44 -7.72 20.76 -12.99
N SER A 45 -7.79 19.61 -13.66
CA SER A 45 -8.44 19.47 -14.96
C SER A 45 -9.94 19.22 -14.86
N VAL A 46 -10.45 18.72 -13.73
CA VAL A 46 -11.89 18.42 -13.59
C VAL A 46 -12.75 19.69 -13.57
N PRO A 47 -13.83 19.74 -14.38
CA PRO A 47 -14.78 20.86 -14.42
C PRO A 47 -15.30 21.27 -13.04
N LYS A 48 -15.63 22.56 -12.88
CA LYS A 48 -16.00 23.12 -11.57
C LYS A 48 -17.29 22.52 -10.98
N ASP A 49 -18.18 22.10 -11.84
CA ASP A 49 -19.49 21.52 -11.60
C ASP A 49 -19.48 20.00 -11.33
N SER A 50 -18.40 19.29 -11.68
CA SER A 50 -18.23 17.85 -11.39
C SER A 50 -17.91 17.57 -9.92
N ARG A 51 -18.89 17.77 -9.02
CA ARG A 51 -18.73 17.62 -7.57
C ARG A 51 -18.30 16.20 -7.15
N LEU A 52 -18.90 15.17 -7.75
CA LEU A 52 -18.62 13.78 -7.39
C LEU A 52 -17.20 13.37 -7.78
N GLU A 53 -16.78 13.72 -8.99
CA GLU A 53 -15.44 13.42 -9.50
C GLU A 53 -14.35 14.14 -8.68
N LYS A 54 -14.59 15.40 -8.30
CA LYS A 54 -13.69 16.13 -7.39
C LYS A 54 -13.62 15.49 -6.01
N ARG A 55 -14.75 15.01 -5.48
CA ARG A 55 -14.77 14.27 -4.20
C ARG A 55 -13.95 13.00 -4.31
N ALA A 56 -14.15 12.20 -5.36
CA ALA A 56 -13.37 10.98 -5.60
C ALA A 56 -11.87 11.29 -5.64
N LEU A 57 -11.43 12.20 -6.51
CA LEU A 57 -10.02 12.54 -6.66
C LEU A 57 -9.42 13.14 -5.38
N SER A 58 -10.20 13.89 -4.59
CA SER A 58 -9.75 14.41 -3.30
C SER A 58 -9.49 13.28 -2.30
N ILE A 59 -10.35 12.26 -2.27
CA ILE A 59 -10.15 11.06 -1.45
C ILE A 59 -8.89 10.31 -1.93
N GLN A 60 -8.74 10.10 -3.24
CA GLN A 60 -7.55 9.44 -3.81
C GLN A 60 -6.26 10.19 -3.45
N LEU A 61 -6.24 11.51 -3.59
CA LEU A 61 -5.10 12.35 -3.24
C LEU A 61 -4.76 12.26 -1.74
N ASN A 62 -5.76 12.34 -0.88
CA ASN A 62 -5.56 12.23 0.57
C ASN A 62 -4.99 10.85 0.94
N MET A 63 -5.49 9.79 0.31
CA MET A 63 -4.97 8.44 0.51
C MET A 63 -3.55 8.30 0.00
N ALA A 64 -3.20 8.83 -1.18
CA ALA A 64 -1.82 8.81 -1.67
C ALA A 64 -0.86 9.55 -0.72
N LYS A 65 -1.28 10.70 -0.17
CA LYS A 65 -0.49 11.47 0.82
C LYS A 65 -0.34 10.72 2.15
N LEU A 66 -1.41 10.08 2.63
CA LEU A 66 -1.36 9.23 3.82
C LEU A 66 -0.42 8.04 3.59
N THR A 67 -0.60 7.32 2.48
CA THR A 67 0.23 6.18 2.11
C THR A 67 1.70 6.58 1.97
N ARG A 68 2.03 7.72 1.35
CA ARG A 68 3.39 8.28 1.37
C ARG A 68 3.91 8.45 2.79
N THR A 69 3.09 9.02 3.67
CA THR A 69 3.47 9.24 5.07
C THR A 69 3.77 7.91 5.75
N PHE A 70 2.90 6.90 5.62
CA PHE A 70 3.10 5.62 6.28
C PHE A 70 4.24 4.81 5.67
N LEU A 71 4.27 4.68 4.34
CA LEU A 71 5.28 3.90 3.64
C LEU A 71 6.66 4.54 3.79
N CYS A 72 6.79 5.85 3.58
CA CYS A 72 8.10 6.51 3.59
C CYS A 72 8.61 6.86 5.00
N PHE A 73 7.74 7.09 6.00
CA PHE A 73 8.19 7.45 7.35
C PHE A 73 8.38 6.25 8.30
N ASN A 74 7.63 5.16 8.13
CA ASN A 74 7.87 3.96 8.94
C ASN A 74 9.15 3.22 8.55
N TYR A 75 9.72 3.55 7.38
CA TYR A 75 11.00 3.05 6.87
C TYR A 75 12.18 3.15 7.86
N ASN A 76 12.11 4.06 8.83
CA ASN A 76 13.20 4.35 9.77
C ASN A 76 12.92 3.94 11.23
N ARG A 77 11.83 3.24 11.53
CA ARG A 77 11.32 3.17 12.92
C ARG A 77 11.33 1.83 13.62
N VAL A 78 11.64 0.69 13.00
CA VAL A 78 11.78 -0.54 13.77
C VAL A 78 13.11 -0.52 14.50
N PRO A 79 13.15 -0.41 15.84
CA PRO A 79 14.39 -0.55 16.58
C PRO A 79 14.93 -1.95 16.30
N MET A 80 16.25 -2.12 16.06
CA MET A 80 16.84 -3.45 15.79
C MET A 80 16.46 -4.52 16.82
N LYS A 81 16.16 -4.11 18.06
CA LYS A 81 15.72 -5.00 19.15
C LYS A 81 14.32 -5.61 18.94
N GLU A 82 13.49 -5.01 18.10
CA GLU A 82 12.14 -5.50 17.76
C GLU A 82 12.06 -6.07 16.34
N GLN A 83 13.09 -5.82 15.50
CA GLN A 83 13.16 -6.36 14.13
C GLN A 83 13.00 -7.87 14.09
N HIS A 84 13.56 -8.63 15.04
CA HIS A 84 13.36 -10.09 15.09
C HIS A 84 11.91 -10.52 15.31
N LYS A 85 11.14 -9.78 16.13
CA LYS A 85 9.72 -10.08 16.37
C LYS A 85 8.87 -9.70 15.15
N VAL A 86 9.13 -8.52 14.59
CA VAL A 86 8.48 -8.02 13.39
C VAL A 86 8.79 -8.94 12.20
N GLN A 87 10.05 -9.33 11.99
CA GLN A 87 10.47 -10.31 11.00
C GLN A 87 9.71 -11.62 11.13
N LYS A 88 9.63 -12.20 12.32
CA LYS A 88 8.92 -13.47 12.50
C LYS A 88 7.44 -13.36 12.14
N ILE A 89 6.77 -12.28 12.54
CA ILE A 89 5.37 -12.01 12.18
C ILE A 89 5.22 -11.82 10.67
N LEU A 90 6.13 -11.04 10.06
CA LEU A 90 6.11 -10.80 8.62
C LEU A 90 6.42 -12.08 7.84
N LEU A 91 7.32 -12.95 8.30
CA LEU A 91 7.66 -14.19 7.61
C LEU A 91 6.51 -15.18 7.68
N GLN A 92 5.82 -15.24 8.81
CA GLN A 92 4.60 -16.03 8.95
C GLN A 92 3.48 -15.53 8.03
N ARG A 93 3.37 -14.21 7.83
CA ARG A 93 2.31 -13.59 7.01
C ARG A 93 2.64 -13.53 5.52
N PHE A 94 3.91 -13.34 5.17
CA PHE A 94 4.36 -12.95 3.84
C PHE A 94 5.54 -13.77 3.30
N GLY A 95 6.27 -14.49 4.15
CA GLY A 95 7.14 -15.58 3.70
C GLY A 95 6.28 -16.79 3.33
N ASN A 96 6.87 -17.84 2.76
CA ASN A 96 6.15 -19.04 2.35
C ASN A 96 5.59 -19.89 3.52
N GLY A 97 5.49 -19.29 4.72
CA GLY A 97 4.79 -19.82 5.89
C GLY A 97 5.69 -20.40 6.95
N GLU A 98 7.00 -20.48 6.71
CA GLU A 98 7.94 -21.08 7.64
C GLU A 98 8.90 -20.02 8.22
N PRO A 99 8.97 -19.88 9.56
CA PRO A 99 9.99 -19.05 10.21
C PRO A 99 11.43 -19.41 9.82
N ASP A 100 11.62 -20.61 9.28
CA ASP A 100 12.89 -21.21 8.87
C ASP A 100 13.05 -21.28 7.34
N ASP A 101 12.33 -20.43 6.57
CA ASP A 101 12.40 -20.41 5.11
C ASP A 101 13.86 -20.34 4.62
N PRO A 102 14.39 -21.39 3.95
CA PRO A 102 15.78 -21.45 3.54
C PRO A 102 16.17 -20.33 2.58
N ALA A 103 15.23 -19.85 1.75
CA ALA A 103 15.48 -18.75 0.83
C ALA A 103 15.64 -17.42 1.58
N TYR A 104 14.92 -17.23 2.69
CA TYR A 104 15.08 -16.04 3.54
C TYR A 104 16.36 -16.13 4.37
N ALA A 105 16.66 -17.31 4.91
CA ALA A 105 17.86 -17.56 5.69
C ALA A 105 19.16 -17.31 4.88
N ALA A 106 19.13 -17.61 3.58
CA ALA A 106 20.23 -17.42 2.65
C ALA A 106 20.50 -15.95 2.25
N LEU A 107 19.59 -15.02 2.58
CA LEU A 107 19.79 -13.60 2.29
C LEU A 107 20.96 -13.01 3.08
N SER A 108 21.64 -12.04 2.47
CA SER A 108 22.54 -11.14 3.20
C SER A 108 21.77 -10.32 4.23
N GLU A 109 22.48 -9.74 5.20
CA GLU A 109 21.86 -8.86 6.21
C GLU A 109 21.20 -7.61 5.59
N ASP A 110 21.75 -7.05 4.50
CA ASP A 110 21.05 -6.01 3.72
C ASP A 110 19.79 -6.57 3.05
N GLY A 111 19.84 -7.76 2.47
CA GLY A 111 18.66 -8.38 1.84
C GLY A 111 17.51 -8.63 2.83
N LYS A 112 17.83 -9.11 4.04
CA LYS A 112 16.86 -9.27 5.13
C LYS A 112 16.31 -7.93 5.60
N THR A 113 17.17 -6.92 5.73
CA THR A 113 16.78 -5.57 6.15
C THR A 113 15.84 -4.94 5.11
N ALA A 114 16.20 -4.98 3.84
CA ALA A 114 15.41 -4.48 2.74
C ALA A 114 14.04 -5.17 2.66
N TRP A 115 13.99 -6.50 2.88
CA TRP A 115 12.74 -7.23 2.88
C TRP A 115 11.81 -6.83 4.03
N VAL A 116 12.34 -6.64 5.24
CA VAL A 116 11.53 -6.14 6.37
C VAL A 116 11.01 -4.74 6.08
N GLN A 117 11.87 -3.87 5.55
CA GLN A 117 11.51 -2.50 5.17
C GLN A 117 10.47 -2.45 4.04
N PHE A 118 10.40 -3.49 3.21
CA PHE A 118 9.35 -3.66 2.22
C PHE A 118 8.04 -4.23 2.82
N ALA A 119 8.15 -5.29 3.62
CA ALA A 119 7.02 -6.06 4.10
C ALA A 119 6.27 -5.37 5.24
N GLU A 120 6.96 -4.67 6.14
CA GLU A 120 6.33 -4.00 7.28
C GLU A 120 5.33 -2.92 6.83
N PRO A 121 5.69 -1.96 5.96
CA PRO A 121 4.76 -0.92 5.57
C PRO A 121 3.55 -1.48 4.80
N THR A 122 3.77 -2.55 4.02
CA THR A 122 2.71 -3.30 3.35
C THR A 122 1.74 -3.91 4.37
N ALA A 123 2.26 -4.62 5.37
CA ALA A 123 1.47 -5.21 6.45
C ALA A 123 0.65 -4.18 7.22
N PHE A 124 1.27 -3.02 7.52
CA PHE A 124 0.60 -1.95 8.22
C PHE A 124 -0.53 -1.35 7.39
N LEU A 125 -0.32 -1.10 6.09
CA LEU A 125 -1.39 -0.60 5.21
C LEU A 125 -2.59 -1.55 5.19
N HIS A 126 -2.34 -2.86 5.21
CA HIS A 126 -3.39 -3.85 5.31
C HIS A 126 -4.22 -3.70 6.58
N GLN A 127 -3.54 -3.76 7.73
CA GLN A 127 -4.23 -3.75 9.02
C GLN A 127 -4.89 -2.42 9.34
N ALA A 128 -4.22 -1.30 9.04
CA ALA A 128 -4.68 0.02 9.46
C ALA A 128 -5.77 0.59 8.53
N PHE A 129 -5.74 0.22 7.25
CA PHE A 129 -6.62 0.82 6.24
C PHE A 129 -7.46 -0.21 5.51
N ILE A 130 -6.84 -1.22 4.89
CA ILE A 130 -7.57 -2.11 3.97
C ILE A 130 -8.61 -2.94 4.72
N ASP A 131 -8.21 -3.66 5.76
CA ASP A 131 -9.12 -4.53 6.52
C ASP A 131 -10.29 -3.72 7.09
N ARG A 132 -9.98 -2.56 7.68
CA ARG A 132 -10.97 -1.63 8.21
C ARG A 132 -11.93 -1.11 7.14
N HIS A 133 -11.45 -0.77 5.95
CA HIS A 133 -12.30 -0.27 4.87
C HIS A 133 -13.12 -1.39 4.20
N ILE A 134 -12.64 -2.62 4.20
CA ILE A 134 -13.44 -3.80 3.81
C ILE A 134 -14.61 -3.99 4.78
N GLU A 135 -14.36 -3.94 6.08
CA GLU A 135 -15.41 -4.05 7.11
C GLU A 135 -16.43 -2.91 6.98
N LYS A 136 -15.97 -1.67 6.82
CA LYS A 136 -16.85 -0.52 6.57
C LYS A 136 -17.67 -0.68 5.31
N LEU A 137 -17.09 -1.19 4.23
CA LEU A 137 -17.79 -1.41 2.98
C LEU A 137 -18.90 -2.46 3.13
N LYS A 138 -18.62 -3.57 3.84
CA LYS A 138 -19.62 -4.60 4.14
C LYS A 138 -20.78 -4.03 4.95
N ALA A 139 -20.47 -3.34 6.06
CA ALA A 139 -21.48 -2.72 6.91
C ALA A 139 -22.32 -1.66 6.16
N ALA A 140 -21.70 -0.86 5.29
CA ALA A 140 -22.39 0.14 4.49
C ALA A 140 -23.31 -0.48 3.43
N HIS A 141 -22.93 -1.63 2.86
CA HIS A 141 -23.81 -2.39 1.97
C HIS A 141 -25.03 -2.94 2.72
N GLU A 142 -24.84 -3.48 3.92
CA GLU A 142 -25.94 -4.00 4.76
C GLU A 142 -26.91 -2.91 5.22
N SER A 143 -26.40 -1.70 5.48
CA SER A 143 -27.21 -0.56 5.93
C SER A 143 -27.77 0.32 4.81
N GLY A 144 -27.34 0.12 3.56
CA GLY A 144 -27.73 0.97 2.42
C GLY A 144 -27.08 2.35 2.39
N ASP A 145 -25.95 2.56 3.09
CA ASP A 145 -25.22 3.83 3.12
C ASP A 145 -24.39 4.03 1.83
N ALA A 146 -25.02 4.62 0.82
CA ALA A 146 -24.42 4.86 -0.49
C ALA A 146 -23.17 5.76 -0.44
N ASP A 147 -23.12 6.72 0.48
CA ASP A 147 -21.96 7.61 0.63
C ASP A 147 -20.76 6.85 1.20
N GLN A 148 -20.97 6.03 2.22
CA GLN A 148 -19.90 5.21 2.80
C GLN A 148 -19.44 4.10 1.84
N VAL A 149 -20.35 3.53 1.03
CA VAL A 149 -19.99 2.60 -0.06
C VAL A 149 -19.08 3.29 -1.07
N PHE A 150 -19.47 4.48 -1.54
CA PHE A 150 -18.67 5.28 -2.47
C PHE A 150 -17.27 5.56 -1.91
N GLU A 151 -17.17 6.12 -0.70
CA GLU A 151 -15.88 6.47 -0.10
C GLU A 151 -14.98 5.25 0.10
N SER A 152 -15.52 4.16 0.65
CA SER A 152 -14.74 2.95 0.90
C SER A 152 -14.22 2.34 -0.41
N ARG A 153 -15.02 2.36 -1.50
CA ARG A 153 -14.57 1.89 -2.81
C ARG A 153 -13.41 2.73 -3.36
N ILE A 154 -13.49 4.05 -3.26
CA ILE A 154 -12.40 4.93 -3.72
C ILE A 154 -11.14 4.73 -2.89
N VAL A 155 -11.26 4.63 -1.55
CA VAL A 155 -10.12 4.39 -0.67
C VAL A 155 -9.45 3.06 -0.99
N LEU A 156 -10.24 1.98 -1.06
CA LEU A 156 -9.72 0.64 -1.36
C LEU A 156 -9.05 0.62 -2.73
N GLY A 157 -9.71 1.12 -3.79
CA GLY A 157 -9.15 1.15 -5.13
C GLY A 157 -7.83 1.92 -5.22
N THR A 158 -7.69 3.02 -4.46
CA THR A 158 -6.44 3.79 -4.38
C THR A 158 -5.33 2.99 -3.71
N LEU A 159 -5.60 2.44 -2.53
CA LEU A 159 -4.63 1.66 -1.75
C LEU A 159 -4.14 0.44 -2.54
N TYR A 160 -5.07 -0.25 -3.17
CA TYR A 160 -4.79 -1.41 -4.01
C TYR A 160 -3.93 -1.05 -5.22
N THR A 161 -4.21 0.07 -5.89
CA THR A 161 -3.40 0.54 -7.03
C THR A 161 -1.96 0.82 -6.61
N ILE A 162 -1.77 1.52 -5.48
CA ILE A 162 -0.43 1.82 -4.95
C ILE A 162 0.30 0.54 -4.57
N LEU A 163 -0.36 -0.36 -3.83
CA LEU A 163 0.23 -1.63 -3.40
C LEU A 163 0.62 -2.52 -4.58
N ARG A 164 -0.19 -2.57 -5.64
CA ARG A 164 0.11 -3.36 -6.83
C ARG A 164 1.42 -2.94 -7.47
N GLU A 165 1.63 -1.65 -7.62
CA GLU A 165 2.89 -1.15 -8.18
C GLU A 165 4.07 -1.31 -7.22
N TRP A 166 3.83 -1.18 -5.92
CA TRP A 166 4.85 -1.46 -4.92
C TRP A 166 5.30 -2.93 -4.93
N LEU A 167 4.35 -3.87 -5.02
CA LEU A 167 4.62 -5.30 -5.15
C LEU A 167 5.31 -5.62 -6.49
N ALA A 168 4.89 -5.00 -7.59
CA ALA A 168 5.53 -5.18 -8.89
C ALA A 168 7.00 -4.75 -8.86
N TRP A 169 7.28 -3.59 -8.28
CA TRP A 169 8.66 -3.12 -8.10
C TRP A 169 9.49 -4.13 -7.31
N TRP A 170 8.95 -4.68 -6.21
CA TRP A 170 9.68 -5.66 -5.40
C TRP A 170 9.89 -6.99 -6.10
N ARG A 171 8.94 -7.46 -6.92
CA ARG A 171 9.15 -8.69 -7.71
C ARG A 171 10.31 -8.56 -8.70
N GLU A 172 10.54 -7.36 -9.21
CA GLU A 172 11.61 -7.08 -10.16
C GLU A 172 12.97 -6.80 -9.49
N HIS A 173 12.98 -6.19 -8.31
CA HIS A 173 14.20 -5.66 -7.68
C HIS A 173 14.55 -6.30 -6.33
N GLY A 174 13.59 -6.98 -5.71
CA GLY A 174 13.71 -7.56 -4.38
C GLY A 174 14.55 -8.84 -4.40
N PRO A 175 15.43 -9.05 -3.41
CA PRO A 175 16.28 -10.23 -3.34
C PRO A 175 15.53 -11.47 -2.82
N TYR A 176 14.28 -11.30 -2.37
CA TYR A 176 13.45 -12.35 -1.79
C TYR A 176 12.05 -12.35 -2.41
N PRO A 177 11.58 -13.49 -2.93
CA PRO A 177 10.29 -13.57 -3.60
C PRO A 177 9.14 -13.27 -2.64
N PHE A 178 8.12 -12.60 -3.15
CA PHE A 178 6.87 -12.32 -2.45
C PHE A 178 5.73 -13.05 -3.17
N GLU A 179 5.63 -14.36 -2.92
CA GLU A 179 4.77 -15.29 -3.68
C GLU A 179 3.34 -15.38 -3.15
N ARG A 180 3.13 -15.15 -1.84
CA ARG A 180 1.84 -15.42 -1.19
C ARG A 180 0.71 -14.43 -1.47
N TRP A 181 0.95 -13.37 -2.25
CA TRP A 181 -0.08 -12.39 -2.58
C TRP A 181 -0.32 -12.38 -4.09
N THR A 182 -1.22 -13.27 -4.51
CA THR A 182 -2.00 -13.11 -5.73
C THR A 182 -3.16 -12.18 -5.42
N TYR A 183 -3.29 -11.13 -6.22
CA TYR A 183 -4.33 -10.11 -6.08
C TYR A 183 -5.76 -10.66 -6.26
N GLU A 184 -5.86 -11.89 -6.74
CA GLU A 184 -7.08 -12.64 -7.03
C GLU A 184 -7.89 -13.02 -5.78
N ASP A 185 -7.32 -12.89 -4.57
CA ASP A 185 -8.00 -13.23 -3.31
C ASP A 185 -8.85 -12.09 -2.74
N VAL A 186 -8.96 -10.94 -3.41
CA VAL A 186 -9.80 -9.83 -2.93
C VAL A 186 -11.09 -9.68 -3.77
N PRO A 187 -12.29 -9.83 -3.18
CA PRO A 187 -13.51 -10.15 -3.93
C PRO A 187 -14.22 -8.97 -4.62
N TRP A 188 -13.57 -7.84 -4.91
CA TRP A 188 -14.32 -6.65 -5.36
C TRP A 188 -14.82 -6.73 -6.81
N GLU A 189 -14.23 -7.58 -7.67
CA GLU A 189 -14.70 -7.75 -9.06
C GLU A 189 -15.98 -8.60 -9.18
N GLN A 190 -16.32 -9.40 -8.17
CA GLN A 190 -17.48 -10.30 -8.25
C GLN A 190 -18.83 -9.63 -7.91
N ASN A 191 -18.83 -8.46 -7.25
CA ASN A 191 -20.08 -7.80 -6.84
C ASN A 191 -20.42 -6.55 -7.68
N GLY A 192 -19.77 -6.39 -8.84
CA GLY A 192 -20.06 -5.32 -9.80
C GLY A 192 -21.01 -5.71 -10.94
N ALA A 193 -21.33 -7.00 -11.10
CA ALA A 193 -22.17 -7.50 -12.19
C ALA A 193 -23.66 -7.63 -11.81
N ASP A 194 -24.00 -7.65 -10.52
CA ASP A 194 -25.39 -7.73 -10.06
C ASP A 194 -25.91 -6.34 -9.67
N ALA A 195 -25.86 -5.40 -10.61
CA ALA A 195 -26.91 -4.39 -10.61
C ALA A 195 -28.18 -5.13 -11.05
N PRO A 196 -29.26 -5.19 -10.25
CA PRO A 196 -30.51 -5.75 -10.74
C PRO A 196 -30.90 -4.96 -11.97
N ASP A 197 -31.00 -5.68 -13.08
CA ASP A 197 -31.38 -5.13 -14.37
C ASP A 197 -32.76 -4.49 -14.20
N GLY A 198 -32.76 -3.17 -14.20
CA GLY A 198 -33.96 -2.35 -14.18
C GLY A 198 -34.55 -2.31 -15.58
N SER A 199 -35.06 -3.46 -16.03
CA SER A 199 -35.85 -3.66 -17.24
C SER A 199 -36.67 -4.93 -17.02
N GLU A 200 -37.99 -5.00 -17.14
CA GLU A 200 -38.99 -4.15 -17.78
C GLU A 200 -40.36 -4.56 -17.21
N GLU A 201 -41.25 -3.57 -17.08
CA GLU A 201 -42.67 -3.55 -17.46
C GLU A 201 -43.66 -4.68 -17.05
N GLY A 202 -44.77 -4.25 -16.45
CA GLY A 202 -45.99 -5.03 -16.24
C GLY A 202 -46.85 -4.53 -15.09
#